data_AF-A0A964NKZ3-F1
#
_entry.id   AF-A0A964NKZ3-F1
#
_cell.length_a   1.000
_cell.length_b   1.000
_cell.length_c   1.000
_cell.angle_alpha   90.00
_cell.angle_beta   90.00
_cell.angle_gamma   90.00
#
_symmetry.space_group_name_H-M   'P 1'
#
loop_
_entity.id
_entity.type
_entity.pdbx_description
1 polymer ?
#
loop_
_entity_poly.entity_id
_entity_poly.type
_entity_poly.pdbx_seq_one_letter_code
_entity_poly.pdbx_strand_id
1 'polypeptide(L)'
;MARGRNLQLDLDEIESLQLQTKNNLKKQAENQSHANSYIKKNKPIPADLSAEIKNNQAEVAKQELQINARKETLEKTRSHFKEDKIRFNVLKNKANQVNTLAETPSSTKP
;
A
#
# COMPACT_ATOMS: atom_id res chain seq x y z
N MET A 1 -10.67 5.25 -16.53
CA MET A 1 -10.22 3.84 -16.49
C MET A 1 -8.77 3.65 -15.97
N ALA A 2 -7.88 4.65 -16.00
CA ALA A 2 -6.51 4.51 -15.46
C ALA A 2 -6.39 4.50 -13.92
N ARG A 3 -7.23 5.28 -13.21
CA ARG A 3 -7.22 5.37 -11.73
C ARG A 3 -7.45 4.04 -11.00
N GLY A 4 -8.43 3.26 -11.46
CA GLY A 4 -8.72 1.95 -10.88
C GLY A 4 -7.56 0.97 -11.09
N ARG A 5 -6.90 1.03 -12.26
CA ARG A 5 -5.82 0.10 -12.60
C ARG A 5 -4.57 0.30 -11.74
N ASN A 6 -4.12 1.54 -11.52
CA ASN A 6 -2.93 1.79 -10.69
C ASN A 6 -3.17 1.38 -9.22
N LEU A 7 -4.35 1.71 -8.68
CA LEU A 7 -4.71 1.30 -7.33
C LEU A 7 -4.86 -0.23 -7.22
N GLN A 8 -5.41 -0.88 -8.24
CA GLN A 8 -5.57 -2.34 -8.25
C GLN A 8 -4.22 -3.05 -8.27
N LEU A 9 -3.27 -2.59 -9.10
CA LEU A 9 -1.93 -3.19 -9.16
C LEU A 9 -1.20 -3.12 -7.81
N ASP A 10 -1.26 -1.97 -7.13
CA ASP A 10 -0.67 -1.85 -5.79
C ASP A 10 -1.39 -2.73 -4.76
N LEU A 11 -2.71 -2.90 -4.86
CA LEU A 11 -3.47 -3.79 -3.99
C LEU A 11 -3.12 -5.26 -4.22
N ASP A 12 -3.12 -5.73 -5.47
CA ASP A 12 -2.81 -7.13 -5.83
C ASP A 12 -1.40 -7.51 -5.35
N GLU A 13 -0.46 -6.57 -5.49
CA GLU A 13 0.92 -6.76 -5.08
C GLU A 13 1.09 -6.71 -3.55
N ILE A 14 0.33 -5.86 -2.83
CA ILE A 14 0.27 -5.91 -1.37
C ILE A 14 -0.26 -7.28 -0.91
N GLU A 15 -1.31 -7.80 -1.53
CA GLU A 15 -1.88 -9.12 -1.21
C GLU A 15 -0.87 -10.25 -1.47
N SER A 16 -0.17 -10.19 -2.60
CA SER A 16 0.91 -11.14 -2.94
C SER A 16 2.02 -11.12 -1.90
N LEU A 17 2.51 -9.92 -1.52
CA LEU A 17 3.54 -9.77 -0.50
C LEU A 17 3.07 -10.28 0.86
N GLN A 18 1.82 -9.99 1.26
CA GLN A 18 1.24 -10.50 2.50
C GLN A 18 1.16 -12.03 2.53
N LEU A 19 0.79 -12.66 1.41
CA LEU A 19 0.77 -14.12 1.29
C LEU A 19 2.18 -14.70 1.44
N GLN A 20 3.16 -14.10 0.77
CA GLN A 20 4.57 -14.53 0.88
C GLN A 20 5.10 -14.39 2.32
N THR A 21 4.81 -13.26 2.98
CA THR A 21 5.17 -13.05 4.39
C THR A 21 4.56 -14.09 5.30
N LYS A 22 3.27 -14.40 5.12
CA LYS A 22 2.59 -15.46 5.89
C LYS A 22 3.26 -16.82 5.70
N ASN A 23 3.65 -17.15 4.48
CA ASN A 23 4.34 -18.40 4.17
C ASN A 23 5.74 -18.46 4.80
N ASN A 24 6.49 -17.36 4.74
CA ASN A 24 7.81 -17.26 5.35
C ASN A 24 7.75 -17.32 6.88
N LEU A 25 6.76 -16.68 7.51
CA LEU A 25 6.51 -16.80 8.94
C LEU A 25 6.17 -18.24 9.35
N LYS A 26 5.39 -18.96 8.55
CA LYS A 26 5.09 -20.38 8.79
C LYS A 26 6.36 -21.23 8.73
N LYS A 27 7.17 -21.07 7.68
CA LYS A 27 8.47 -21.75 7.55
C LYS A 27 9.41 -21.42 8.71
N GLN A 28 9.46 -20.16 9.12
CA GLN A 28 10.26 -19.75 10.26
C GLN A 28 9.80 -20.44 11.56
N ALA A 29 8.50 -20.55 11.80
CA ALA A 29 7.95 -21.24 12.97
C ALA A 29 8.30 -22.74 12.97
N GLU A 30 8.23 -23.39 11.80
CA GLU A 30 8.65 -24.78 11.61
C GLU A 30 10.14 -24.96 11.90
N ASN A 31 11.00 -24.12 11.32
CA ASN A 31 12.45 -24.15 11.54
C ASN A 31 12.82 -23.87 13.00
N GLN A 32 12.11 -22.95 13.65
CA GLN A 32 12.28 -22.69 15.08
C GLN A 32 11.87 -23.90 15.94
N SER A 33 10.80 -24.60 15.57
CA SER A 33 10.39 -25.84 16.24
C SER A 33 11.44 -26.95 16.10
N HIS A 34 12.04 -27.08 14.91
CA HIS A 34 13.17 -27.97 14.69
C HIS A 34 14.37 -27.59 15.55
N ALA A 35 14.78 -26.31 15.53
CA ALA A 35 15.89 -25.82 16.36
C ALA A 35 15.66 -26.07 17.85
N ASN A 36 14.43 -25.82 18.34
CA ASN A 36 14.04 -26.11 19.72
C ASN A 36 14.14 -27.60 20.06
N SER A 37 13.91 -28.49 19.09
CA SER A 37 14.07 -29.94 19.29
C SER A 37 15.54 -30.36 19.43
N TYR A 38 16.47 -29.66 18.78
CA TYR A 38 17.91 -29.85 19.01
C TYR A 38 18.33 -29.36 20.40
N ILE A 39 17.87 -28.16 20.78
CA ILE A 39 18.13 -27.58 22.11
C ILE A 39 17.63 -28.53 23.22
N LYS A 40 16.40 -29.05 23.11
CA LYS A 40 15.82 -30.01 24.07
C LYS A 40 16.64 -31.30 24.20
N LYS A 41 17.38 -31.67 23.14
CA LYS A 41 18.25 -32.85 23.12
C LYS A 41 19.70 -32.52 23.51
N ASN A 42 19.98 -31.28 23.95
CA ASN A 42 21.33 -30.76 24.19
C ASN A 42 22.26 -30.94 22.99
N LYS A 43 21.70 -30.88 21.77
CA LYS A 43 22.46 -30.97 20.52
C LYS A 43 22.67 -29.57 19.94
N PRO A 44 23.83 -29.32 19.30
CA PRO A 44 24.01 -28.08 18.55
C PRO A 44 22.98 -28.00 17.42
N ILE A 45 22.49 -26.79 17.17
CA ILE A 45 21.63 -26.50 16.03
C ILE A 45 22.48 -26.56 14.76
N PRO A 46 22.06 -27.27 13.70
CA PRO A 46 22.77 -27.26 12.42
C PRO A 46 22.95 -25.83 11.88
N ALA A 47 24.14 -25.55 11.34
CA ALA A 47 24.46 -24.22 10.81
C ALA A 47 23.48 -23.78 9.71
N ASP A 48 23.10 -24.71 8.83
CA ASP A 48 22.14 -24.48 7.76
C ASP A 48 20.77 -24.06 8.31
N LEU A 49 20.29 -24.74 9.36
CA LEU A 49 19.01 -24.42 10.01
C LEU A 49 19.06 -23.04 10.67
N SER A 50 20.18 -22.68 11.30
CA SER A 50 20.36 -21.34 11.87
C SER A 50 20.40 -20.25 10.79
N ALA A 51 21.07 -20.51 9.68
CA ALA A 51 21.13 -19.60 8.54
C ALA A 51 19.74 -19.42 7.91
N GLU A 52 18.97 -20.50 7.76
CA GLU A 52 17.63 -20.45 7.20
C GLU A 52 16.66 -19.64 8.08
N ILE A 53 16.73 -19.78 9.40
CA ILE A 53 15.94 -18.95 10.33
C ILE A 53 16.26 -17.47 10.15
N LYS A 54 17.55 -17.12 10.07
CA LYS A 54 17.99 -15.72 9.87
C LYS A 54 17.55 -15.19 8.51
N ASN A 55 17.67 -15.99 7.46
CA ASN A 55 17.26 -15.60 6.11
C ASN A 55 15.75 -15.36 6.04
N ASN A 56 14.94 -16.26 6.61
CA ASN A 56 13.48 -16.10 6.66
C ASN A 56 13.09 -14.82 7.42
N GLN A 57 13.76 -14.50 8.53
CA GLN A 57 13.55 -13.25 9.26
C GLN A 57 13.88 -12.01 8.42
N ALA A 58 15.02 -12.03 7.73
CA ALA A 58 15.44 -10.93 6.86
C ALA A 58 14.47 -10.73 5.68
N GLU A 59 13.97 -11.82 5.09
CA GLU A 59 12.97 -11.77 4.02
C GLU A 59 11.64 -11.21 4.50
N VAL A 60 11.14 -11.64 5.67
CA VAL A 60 9.92 -11.10 6.28
C VAL A 60 10.06 -9.59 6.50
N ALA A 61 11.17 -9.15 7.12
CA ALA A 61 11.40 -7.73 7.36
C ALA A 61 11.45 -6.93 6.04
N LYS A 62 12.09 -7.47 5.00
CA LYS A 62 12.15 -6.84 3.67
C LYS A 62 10.76 -6.73 3.04
N GLN A 63 9.95 -7.78 3.11
CA GLN A 63 8.58 -7.78 2.60
C GLN A 63 7.69 -6.77 3.34
N GLU A 64 7.82 -6.68 4.67
CA GLU A 64 7.09 -5.69 5.47
C GLU A 64 7.43 -4.25 5.07
N LEU A 65 8.71 -3.94 4.83
CA LEU A 65 9.13 -2.64 4.31
C LEU A 65 8.50 -2.34 2.94
N GLN A 66 8.46 -3.32 2.04
CA GLN A 66 7.83 -3.17 0.72
C GLN A 66 6.32 -2.96 0.82
N ILE A 67 5.64 -3.69 1.69
CA ILE A 67 4.20 -3.52 1.96
C ILE A 67 3.93 -2.09 2.44
N ASN A 68 4.73 -1.59 3.38
CA ASN A 68 4.54 -0.25 3.93
C ASN A 68 4.78 0.84 2.87
N ALA A 69 5.85 0.72 2.08
CA ALA A 69 6.11 1.66 0.99
C ALA A 69 4.99 1.70 -0.06
N ARG A 70 4.40 0.54 -0.39
CA ARG A 70 3.25 0.48 -1.30
C ARG A 70 1.98 1.07 -0.70
N LYS A 71 1.70 0.81 0.58
CA LYS A 71 0.59 1.45 1.30
C LYS A 71 0.70 2.97 1.29
N GLU A 72 1.89 3.51 1.52
CA GLU A 72 2.13 4.96 1.44
C GLU A 72 1.87 5.52 0.04
N THR A 73 2.29 4.80 -1.00
CA THR A 73 2.07 5.18 -2.41
C THR A 73 0.57 5.20 -2.73
N LEU A 74 -0.17 4.20 -2.22
CA LEU A 74 -1.61 4.08 -2.40
C LEU A 74 -2.35 5.24 -1.72
N GLU A 75 -1.96 5.61 -0.50
CA GLU A 75 -2.54 6.74 0.22
C GLU A 75 -2.22 8.09 -0.43
N LYS A 76 -0.99 8.30 -0.89
CA LYS A 76 -0.62 9.49 -1.69
C LYS A 76 -1.48 9.63 -2.93
N THR A 77 -1.66 8.52 -3.66
CA THR A 77 -2.50 8.47 -4.85
C THR A 77 -3.96 8.82 -4.51
N ARG A 78 -4.49 8.27 -3.41
CA ARG A 78 -5.84 8.61 -2.92
C ARG A 78 -5.99 10.09 -2.58
N SER A 79 -4.99 10.68 -1.90
CA SER A 79 -5.00 12.10 -1.53
C SER A 79 -5.02 13.00 -2.76
N HIS A 80 -4.13 12.77 -3.72
CA HIS A 80 -4.08 13.55 -4.96
C HIS A 80 -5.42 13.55 -5.70
N PHE A 81 -6.09 12.39 -5.81
CA PHE A 81 -7.40 12.35 -6.44
C PHE A 81 -8.49 13.08 -5.65
N LYS A 82 -8.40 13.10 -4.31
CA LYS A 82 -9.33 13.84 -3.46
C LYS A 82 -9.13 15.34 -3.63
N GLU A 83 -7.89 15.80 -3.64
CA GLU A 83 -7.51 17.20 -3.89
C GLU A 83 -7.95 17.65 -5.27
N ASP A 84 -7.72 16.84 -6.31
CA ASP A 84 -8.15 17.14 -7.68
C ASP A 84 -9.67 17.26 -7.78
N LYS A 85 -10.42 16.39 -7.10
CA LYS A 85 -11.89 16.47 -7.05
C LYS A 85 -12.36 17.75 -6.37
N ILE A 86 -11.71 18.16 -5.28
CA ILE A 86 -12.01 19.42 -4.59
C ILE A 86 -11.71 20.60 -5.52
N ARG A 87 -10.53 20.64 -6.14
CA ARG A 87 -10.12 21.69 -7.08
C ARG A 87 -11.08 21.80 -8.26
N PHE A 88 -11.47 20.66 -8.85
CA PHE A 88 -12.45 20.62 -9.93
C PHE A 88 -13.79 21.22 -9.51
N ASN A 89 -14.30 20.85 -8.34
CA ASN A 89 -15.58 21.39 -7.82
C ASN A 89 -15.49 22.90 -7.56
N VAL A 90 -14.38 23.39 -7.01
CA VAL A 90 -14.16 24.83 -6.79
C VAL A 90 -14.15 25.58 -8.12
N LEU A 91 -13.41 25.08 -9.13
CA LEU A 91 -13.35 25.70 -10.45
C LEU A 91 -14.72 25.67 -11.15
N LYS A 92 -15.43 24.54 -11.08
CA LYS A 92 -16.78 24.40 -11.63
C LYS A 92 -17.76 25.39 -10.99
N ASN A 93 -17.74 25.53 -9.67
CA ASN A 93 -18.61 26.47 -8.96
C ASN A 93 -18.26 27.93 -9.27
N LYS A 94 -16.97 28.26 -9.43
CA LYS A 94 -16.53 29.59 -9.86
C LYS A 94 -16.94 29.89 -11.30
N ALA A 95 -16.76 28.94 -12.23
CA ALA A 95 -17.18 29.09 -13.62
C ALA A 95 -18.69 29.31 -13.74
N ASN A 96 -19.49 28.58 -12.97
CA ASN A 96 -20.94 28.76 -12.94
C ASN A 96 -21.35 30.13 -12.39
N GLN A 97 -20.65 30.67 -11.37
CA GLN A 97 -20.91 32.01 -10.84
C GLN A 97 -20.56 33.12 -11.83
N VAL A 98 -19.46 32.96 -12.58
CA VAL A 98 -19.06 33.92 -13.62
C VAL A 98 -20.08 33.94 -14.77
N ASN A 99 -20.61 32.78 -15.18
CA ASN A 99 -21.67 32.73 -16.19
C ASN A 99 -22.97 33.39 -15.71
N THR A 100 -23.38 33.20 -14.46
CA THR A 100 -24.60 33.85 -13.92
C THR A 100 -24.47 35.38 -13.79
N LEU A 101 -23.25 35.92 -13.70
CA LEU A 101 -23.01 37.38 -13.65
C LEU A 101 -22.87 38.01 -15.05
N ALA A 102 -22.58 37.20 -16.08
CA ALA A 102 -22.53 37.65 -17.48
C ALA A 102 -23.91 37.65 -18.17
N GLU A 103 -24.93 37.04 -17.56
CA GLU A 103 -26.30 36.94 -18.07
C GLU A 103 -27.28 37.91 -17.38
N THR A 104 -26.83 39.03 -16.81
CA THR A 104 -27.75 40.13 -16.49
C THR A 104 -27.97 40.99 -17.74
N PRO A 105 -29.15 40.90 -18.41
CA PRO A 105 -29.46 41.82 -19.49
C PRO A 105 -29.55 43.23 -18.92
N SER A 106 -28.62 44.08 -19.36
CA SER A 106 -28.74 45.53 -19.34
C SER A 106 -30.06 45.93 -20.02
N SER A 107 -31.13 46.04 -19.24
CA SER A 107 -32.30 46.84 -19.63
C SER A 107 -31.95 48.31 -19.49
N THR A 108 -31.22 48.82 -20.48
CA THR A 108 -31.09 50.24 -20.74
C THR A 108 -32.27 50.64 -21.64
N LYS A 109 -33.27 51.31 -21.02
CA LYS A 109 -34.05 52.51 -21.45
C LYS A 109 -34.62 52.61 -22.89
N PRO A 110 -35.66 53.45 -23.16
CA PRO A 110 -35.90 54.81 -22.65
C PRO A 110 -37.12 54.99 -21.74
#